data_AF-A0A2T6DFL1-F1
#
_entry.id   AF-A0A2T6DFL1-F1
#
_cell.length_a   1.000
_cell.length_b   1.000
_cell.length_c   1.000
_cell.angle_alpha   90.00
_cell.angle_beta   90.00
_cell.angle_gamma   90.00
#
_symmetry.space_group_name_H-M   'P 1'
#
loop_
_entity.id
_entity.type
_entity.pdbx_description
1 polymer ?
#
loop_
_entity_poly.entity_id
_entity_poly.type
_entity_poly.pdbx_seq_one_letter_code
_entity_poly.pdbx_strand_id
1 'polypeptide(L)'
;MKLLSSVRNLACLLAVAALTCAPAMPTHGQETTAPAPATESPAPPAPAPDPEKAKAKGKRKGKDDGLTKEIAGHDPNRMAAIETATEMSDEQKSKLQKAVDDYRFALDAAKNDNALSAQEKKAKSAEANKALDTAVNEIFTEEQRAKYVEYRKAREEAARAAREAKKKKKEEAAAEK
;
A
#
# COMPACT_ATOMS: atom_id res chain seq x y z
N MET A 1 39.53 -35.64 -12.16
CA MET A 1 38.99 -36.11 -13.46
C MET A 1 38.05 -35.05 -14.00
N LYS A 2 38.32 -34.57 -15.22
CA LYS A 2 37.53 -33.60 -15.98
C LYS A 2 36.35 -34.33 -16.64
N LEU A 3 35.20 -33.69 -16.75
CA LEU A 3 34.26 -33.87 -17.88
C LEU A 3 33.46 -32.57 -18.05
N LEU A 4 33.81 -31.87 -19.14
CA LEU A 4 33.06 -30.77 -19.75
C LEU A 4 31.91 -31.32 -20.61
N SER A 5 31.05 -30.40 -21.08
CA SER A 5 30.10 -30.45 -22.22
C SER A 5 28.65 -30.50 -21.76
N SER A 6 27.69 -29.70 -22.26
CA SER A 6 27.45 -29.31 -23.65
C SER A 6 26.55 -28.04 -23.69
N VAL A 7 27.01 -26.92 -24.27
CA VAL A 7 26.64 -26.36 -25.60
C VAL A 7 25.18 -25.92 -25.78
N ARG A 8 25.01 -24.58 -25.79
CA ARG A 8 24.27 -23.71 -26.72
C ARG A 8 22.93 -24.21 -27.28
N ASN A 9 21.89 -23.39 -27.12
CA ASN A 9 21.01 -23.08 -28.24
C ASN A 9 20.67 -21.59 -28.29
N LEU A 10 20.84 -21.07 -29.51
CA LEU A 10 20.81 -19.68 -29.95
C LEU A 10 19.65 -19.58 -30.96
N ALA A 11 18.89 -18.50 -30.88
CA ALA A 11 18.09 -17.88 -31.95
C ALA A 11 16.90 -18.66 -32.59
N CYS A 12 15.72 -18.03 -32.53
CA CYS A 12 14.77 -17.89 -33.63
C CYS A 12 13.87 -16.67 -33.30
N LEU A 13 14.08 -15.50 -33.90
CA LEU A 13 13.54 -15.02 -35.19
C LEU A 13 12.02 -14.69 -35.16
N LEU A 14 11.76 -13.38 -35.11
CA LEU A 14 10.80 -12.58 -35.88
C LEU A 14 9.52 -13.25 -36.44
N ALA A 15 8.37 -12.70 -36.06
CA ALA A 15 7.25 -12.51 -36.98
C ALA A 15 6.37 -11.33 -36.53
N VAL A 16 6.54 -10.19 -37.20
CA VAL A 16 5.59 -9.07 -37.25
C VAL A 16 4.57 -9.42 -38.32
N ALA A 17 3.27 -9.41 -37.98
CA ALA A 17 2.19 -9.44 -38.97
C ALA A 17 1.18 -8.34 -38.64
N ALA A 18 1.19 -7.32 -39.49
CA ALA A 18 0.23 -6.24 -39.53
C ALA A 18 -1.17 -6.77 -39.88
N LEU A 19 -2.21 -6.24 -39.24
CA LEU A 19 -3.59 -6.47 -39.66
C LEU A 19 -4.34 -5.14 -39.81
N THR A 20 -4.40 -4.74 -41.08
CA THR A 20 -5.51 -4.11 -41.82
C THR A 20 -6.12 -2.80 -41.32
N CYS A 21 -5.96 -1.79 -42.17
CA CYS A 21 -6.70 -0.54 -42.21
C CYS A 21 -7.88 -0.64 -43.19
N ALA A 22 -9.00 0.02 -42.81
CA ALA A 22 -10.11 0.58 -43.61
C ALA A 22 -11.24 -0.37 -44.11
N PRO A 23 -12.46 0.13 -44.49
CA PRO A 23 -12.95 1.53 -44.59
C PRO A 23 -14.43 1.81 -44.12
N ALA A 24 -14.87 3.08 -44.29
CA ALA A 24 -16.22 3.57 -44.67
C ALA A 24 -17.31 3.92 -43.60
N MET A 25 -17.48 5.25 -43.36
CA MET A 25 -18.66 6.16 -43.51
C MET A 25 -20.11 5.59 -43.54
N PRO A 26 -21.19 6.42 -43.52
CA PRO A 26 -21.68 7.46 -42.58
C PRO A 26 -23.20 7.28 -42.25
N THR A 27 -23.82 8.32 -41.65
CA THR A 27 -25.25 8.73 -41.72
C THR A 27 -26.36 8.22 -40.76
N HIS A 28 -27.13 9.23 -40.28
CA HIS A 28 -28.43 9.26 -39.58
C HIS A 28 -28.43 8.79 -38.11
N GLY A 29 -28.87 9.55 -37.10
CA GLY A 29 -29.91 10.58 -37.04
C GLY A 29 -31.14 9.98 -36.38
N GLN A 30 -31.36 10.22 -35.08
CA GLN A 30 -32.68 10.37 -34.47
C GLN A 30 -32.60 10.79 -32.99
N GLU A 31 -33.25 11.92 -32.69
CA GLU A 31 -33.84 12.24 -31.40
C GLU A 31 -34.75 11.10 -30.91
N THR A 32 -34.81 10.84 -29.60
CA THR A 32 -36.03 10.48 -28.86
C THR A 32 -35.71 10.42 -27.36
N THR A 33 -36.17 11.46 -26.66
CA THR A 33 -37.03 11.38 -25.46
C THR A 33 -36.51 10.65 -24.20
N ALA A 34 -36.26 11.45 -23.16
CA ALA A 34 -36.27 11.02 -21.76
C ALA A 34 -37.63 10.43 -21.36
N PRO A 35 -37.65 9.43 -20.45
CA PRO A 35 -38.22 9.71 -19.14
C PRO A 35 -37.48 9.02 -17.97
N ALA A 36 -37.19 9.79 -16.91
CA ALA A 36 -37.28 9.30 -15.53
C ALA A 36 -38.77 9.19 -15.15
N PRO A 37 -39.25 8.43 -14.13
CA PRO A 37 -38.56 8.06 -12.88
C PRO A 37 -38.90 6.65 -12.32
N ALA A 38 -38.14 6.18 -11.30
CA ALA A 38 -38.58 5.36 -10.15
C ALA A 38 -37.33 4.93 -9.33
N THR A 39 -37.05 5.53 -8.18
CA THR A 39 -37.39 5.01 -6.84
C THR A 39 -37.53 3.48 -6.73
N GLU A 40 -36.44 2.81 -6.37
CA GLU A 40 -36.52 1.55 -5.63
C GLU A 40 -35.36 1.42 -4.61
N SER A 41 -35.72 1.63 -3.35
CA SER A 41 -35.05 1.14 -2.14
C SER A 41 -36.17 1.13 -1.08
N PRO A 42 -36.31 0.15 -0.16
CA PRO A 42 -35.21 -0.57 0.47
C PRO A 42 -35.44 -2.09 0.69
N ALA A 43 -34.36 -2.87 0.76
CA ALA A 43 -34.37 -4.16 1.45
C ALA A 43 -33.72 -4.00 2.84
N PRO A 44 -34.43 -4.30 3.95
CA PRO A 44 -33.88 -4.32 5.31
C PRO A 44 -32.97 -5.55 5.59
N PRO A 45 -32.22 -5.54 6.71
CA PRO A 45 -30.86 -6.06 6.80
C PRO A 45 -30.74 -7.52 7.29
N ALA A 46 -29.69 -8.20 6.86
CA ALA A 46 -29.22 -9.46 7.45
C ALA A 46 -28.49 -9.20 8.79
N PRO A 47 -28.46 -10.20 9.70
CA PRO A 47 -28.55 -10.00 11.14
C PRO A 47 -27.29 -9.43 11.79
N ALA A 48 -27.52 -8.62 12.83
CA ALA A 48 -26.51 -8.11 13.74
C ALA A 48 -25.76 -9.27 14.45
N PRO A 49 -24.43 -9.28 14.47
CA PRO A 49 -23.69 -9.95 15.53
C PRO A 49 -23.75 -9.10 16.80
N ASP A 50 -24.17 -9.73 17.90
CA ASP A 50 -24.27 -9.20 19.26
C ASP A 50 -23.09 -8.30 19.68
N PRO A 51 -23.35 -7.09 20.22
CA PRO A 51 -22.32 -6.22 20.75
C PRO A 51 -22.14 -6.47 22.25
N GLU A 52 -21.76 -7.67 22.67
CA GLU A 52 -21.34 -7.89 24.06
C GLU A 52 -19.87 -8.29 24.15
N LYS A 53 -19.10 -7.39 24.80
CA LYS A 53 -17.71 -7.56 25.26
C LYS A 53 -16.62 -7.59 24.19
N ALA A 54 -15.96 -6.43 24.01
CA ALA A 54 -14.65 -6.24 24.62
C ALA A 54 -14.06 -4.89 24.20
N LYS A 55 -14.05 -3.93 25.14
CA LYS A 55 -13.04 -2.88 25.17
C LYS A 55 -11.69 -3.51 25.52
N ALA A 56 -11.06 -4.18 24.56
CA ALA A 56 -9.65 -4.53 24.66
C ALA A 56 -8.86 -3.44 23.94
N LYS A 57 -8.44 -2.42 24.70
CA LYS A 57 -7.43 -1.44 24.29
C LYS A 57 -6.05 -2.13 24.25
N GLY A 58 -5.94 -3.21 23.48
CA GLY A 58 -4.70 -3.91 23.23
C GLY A 58 -3.97 -3.19 22.11
N LYS A 59 -2.83 -2.56 22.42
CA LYS A 59 -1.80 -2.30 21.41
C LYS A 59 -1.34 -3.65 20.87
N ARG A 60 -2.03 -4.17 19.86
CA ARG A 60 -1.53 -5.27 19.04
C ARG A 60 -0.39 -4.70 18.23
N LYS A 61 0.83 -4.87 18.73
CA LYS A 61 2.07 -4.70 17.96
C LYS A 61 2.16 -5.93 17.04
N GLY A 62 1.36 -5.93 15.97
CA GLY A 62 1.48 -6.92 14.90
C GLY A 62 2.88 -6.82 14.32
N LYS A 63 3.59 -7.95 14.28
CA LYS A 63 5.01 -8.03 13.92
C LYS A 63 5.23 -7.83 12.40
N ASP A 64 4.15 -7.95 11.63
CA ASP A 64 4.14 -8.01 10.18
C ASP A 64 3.47 -6.79 9.52
N ASP A 65 2.60 -6.06 10.23
CA ASP A 65 1.93 -4.83 9.74
C ASP A 65 2.87 -3.60 9.62
N GLY A 66 4.17 -3.81 9.81
CA GLY A 66 5.13 -2.72 9.99
C GLY A 66 5.51 -2.02 8.69
N LEU A 67 5.63 -2.78 7.59
CA LEU A 67 6.15 -2.28 6.32
C LEU A 67 5.20 -1.27 5.68
N THR A 68 3.93 -1.63 5.52
CA THR A 68 2.92 -0.74 4.96
C THR A 68 2.60 0.44 5.85
N LYS A 69 2.47 0.24 7.16
CA LYS A 69 2.25 1.36 8.08
C LYS A 69 3.42 2.34 8.12
N GLU A 70 4.62 1.87 7.78
CA GLU A 70 5.82 2.68 7.67
C GLU A 70 5.83 3.51 6.38
N ILE A 71 5.57 2.85 5.25
CA ILE A 71 5.46 3.42 3.92
C ILE A 71 4.29 4.40 3.79
N ALA A 72 3.14 4.06 4.39
CA ALA A 72 1.92 4.87 4.45
C ALA A 72 2.08 6.16 5.29
N GLY A 73 3.19 6.32 6.01
CA GLY A 73 3.47 7.52 6.78
C GLY A 73 3.44 8.78 5.91
N HIS A 74 3.08 9.91 6.53
CA HIS A 74 3.01 11.20 5.84
C HIS A 74 4.37 11.90 5.71
N ASP A 75 5.47 11.20 6.04
CA ASP A 75 6.82 11.77 6.01
C ASP A 75 7.49 11.40 4.67
N PRO A 76 7.67 12.36 3.75
CA PRO A 76 8.34 12.10 2.47
C PRO A 76 9.79 11.65 2.65
N ASN A 77 10.47 12.08 3.73
CA ASN A 77 11.84 11.65 4.01
C ASN A 77 11.89 10.17 4.38
N ARG A 78 10.80 9.63 4.94
CA ARG A 78 10.71 8.22 5.31
C ARG A 78 10.64 7.32 4.08
N MET A 79 9.90 7.73 3.05
CA MET A 79 9.89 6.98 1.79
C MET A 79 11.27 7.00 1.13
N ALA A 80 11.87 8.19 0.96
CA ALA A 80 13.21 8.30 0.39
C ALA A 80 14.26 7.46 1.14
N ALA A 81 14.17 7.39 2.48
CA ALA A 81 15.05 6.54 3.29
C ALA A 81 14.85 5.04 3.04
N ILE A 82 13.62 4.58 2.86
CA ILE A 82 13.30 3.18 2.54
C ILE A 82 13.79 2.82 1.14
N GLU A 83 13.56 3.69 0.15
CA GLU A 83 14.02 3.51 -1.24
C GLU A 83 15.54 3.37 -1.30
N THR A 84 16.25 4.21 -0.53
CA THR A 84 17.71 4.19 -0.45
C THR A 84 18.19 2.93 0.27
N ALA A 85 17.57 2.56 1.40
CA ALA A 85 17.98 1.40 2.21
C ALA A 85 17.71 0.04 1.52
N THR A 86 16.73 -0.01 0.62
CA THR A 86 16.36 -1.25 -0.09
C THR A 86 16.84 -1.29 -1.53
N GLU A 87 17.53 -0.24 -1.99
CA GLU A 87 18.11 -0.15 -3.34
C GLU A 87 17.05 -0.44 -4.43
N MET A 88 15.89 0.20 -4.32
CA MET A 88 14.80 0.01 -5.28
C MET A 88 15.17 0.55 -6.66
N SER A 89 14.69 -0.12 -7.72
CA SER A 89 14.77 0.44 -9.08
C SER A 89 13.80 1.61 -9.25
N ASP A 90 14.04 2.49 -10.22
CA ASP A 90 13.17 3.65 -10.44
C ASP A 90 11.74 3.24 -10.84
N GLU A 91 11.58 2.11 -11.54
CA GLU A 91 10.26 1.53 -11.83
C GLU A 91 9.55 1.07 -10.56
N GLN A 92 10.26 0.41 -9.63
CA GLN A 92 9.69 -0.02 -8.35
C GLN A 92 9.32 1.19 -7.49
N LYS A 93 10.16 2.23 -7.44
CA LYS A 93 9.87 3.49 -6.73
C LYS A 93 8.60 4.15 -7.26
N SER A 94 8.46 4.26 -8.58
CA SER A 94 7.28 4.84 -9.23
C SER A 94 6.00 4.06 -8.89
N LYS A 95 6.04 2.72 -8.98
CA LYS A 95 4.91 1.85 -8.61
C LYS A 95 4.55 2.00 -7.12
N LEU A 96 5.54 2.09 -6.25
CA LEU A 96 5.35 2.24 -4.82
C LEU A 96 4.72 3.58 -4.48
N GLN A 97 5.25 4.67 -5.06
CA GLN A 97 4.73 6.01 -4.86
C GLN A 97 3.25 6.08 -5.30
N LYS A 98 2.93 5.51 -6.47
CA LYS A 98 1.55 5.42 -6.92
C LYS A 98 0.66 4.65 -5.93
N ALA A 99 1.10 3.49 -5.44
CA ALA A 99 0.35 2.70 -4.46
C ALA A 99 0.11 3.48 -3.15
N VAL A 100 1.11 4.25 -2.70
CA VAL A 100 0.99 5.12 -1.51
C VAL A 100 0.01 6.26 -1.74
N ASP A 101 0.03 6.88 -2.91
CA ASP A 101 -0.88 7.97 -3.26
C ASP A 101 -2.32 7.47 -3.39
N ASP A 102 -2.54 6.33 -4.04
CA ASP A 102 -3.85 5.66 -4.13
C ASP A 102 -4.38 5.32 -2.71
N TYR A 103 -3.52 4.81 -1.84
CA TYR A 103 -3.86 4.54 -0.44
C TYR A 103 -4.25 5.81 0.33
N ARG A 104 -3.49 6.90 0.18
CA ARG A 104 -3.77 8.19 0.84
C ARG A 104 -5.11 8.75 0.36
N PHE A 105 -5.34 8.70 -0.95
CA PHE A 105 -6.61 9.11 -1.54
C PHE A 105 -7.78 8.31 -0.97
N ALA A 106 -7.67 6.98 -0.91
CA ALA A 106 -8.72 6.13 -0.36
C ALA A 106 -8.99 6.41 1.14
N LEU A 107 -7.94 6.65 1.93
CA LEU A 107 -8.10 7.03 3.33
C LEU A 107 -8.78 8.38 3.50
N ASP A 108 -8.38 9.39 2.73
CA ASP A 108 -8.94 10.72 2.86
C ASP A 108 -10.38 10.77 2.34
N ALA A 109 -10.71 10.02 1.29
CA ALA A 109 -12.08 9.79 0.86
C ALA A 109 -12.92 9.16 2.00
N ALA A 110 -12.43 8.08 2.62
CA ALA A 110 -13.15 7.42 3.71
C ALA A 110 -13.31 8.32 4.96
N LYS A 111 -12.32 9.16 5.29
CA LYS A 111 -12.40 10.08 6.43
C LYS A 111 -13.42 11.18 6.20
N ASN A 112 -13.38 11.81 5.03
CA ASN A 112 -14.17 13.00 4.70
C ASN A 112 -15.59 12.67 4.24
N ASP A 113 -15.90 11.41 3.94
CA ASP A 113 -17.25 10.96 3.59
C ASP A 113 -18.16 10.99 4.83
N ASN A 114 -19.05 11.97 4.90
CA ASN A 114 -20.00 12.14 6.00
C ASN A 114 -21.21 11.19 5.91
N ALA A 115 -21.40 10.50 4.79
CA ALA A 115 -22.46 9.51 4.63
C ALA A 115 -22.12 8.17 5.29
N LEU A 116 -20.84 7.91 5.57
CA LEU A 116 -20.39 6.66 6.18
C LEU A 116 -20.42 6.71 7.71
N SER A 117 -20.90 5.63 8.31
CA SER A 117 -20.72 5.36 9.74
C SER A 117 -19.25 5.12 10.08
N ALA A 118 -18.89 5.27 11.37
CA ALA A 118 -17.54 5.00 11.83
C ALA A 118 -17.06 3.56 11.53
N GLN A 119 -17.98 2.58 11.50
CA GLN A 119 -17.68 1.20 11.18
C GLN A 119 -17.36 1.03 9.69
N GLU A 120 -18.10 1.67 8.81
CA GLU A 120 -17.84 1.65 7.36
C GLU A 120 -16.56 2.40 7.00
N LYS A 121 -16.30 3.55 7.65
CA LYS A 121 -15.01 4.26 7.50
C LYS A 121 -13.84 3.36 7.87
N LYS A 122 -13.98 2.58 8.95
CA LYS A 122 -12.97 1.61 9.38
C LYS A 122 -12.82 0.46 8.38
N ALA A 123 -13.92 -0.05 7.83
CA ALA A 123 -13.89 -1.09 6.80
C ALA A 123 -13.16 -0.62 5.54
N LYS A 124 -13.52 0.56 4.99
CA LYS A 124 -12.83 1.17 3.84
C LYS A 124 -11.35 1.42 4.12
N SER A 125 -11.01 1.87 5.32
CA SER A 125 -9.61 2.04 5.73
C SER A 125 -8.87 0.70 5.77
N ALA A 126 -9.50 -0.37 6.26
CA ALA A 126 -8.89 -1.70 6.28
C ALA A 126 -8.68 -2.27 4.87
N GLU A 127 -9.61 -2.03 3.95
CA GLU A 127 -9.48 -2.38 2.54
C GLU A 127 -8.32 -1.62 1.88
N ALA A 128 -8.21 -0.32 2.12
CA ALA A 128 -7.08 0.48 1.62
C ALA A 128 -5.73 -0.04 2.15
N ASN A 129 -5.65 -0.41 3.44
CA ASN A 129 -4.43 -1.01 4.00
C ASN A 129 -4.09 -2.33 3.32
N LYS A 130 -5.06 -3.23 3.12
CA LYS A 130 -4.84 -4.50 2.41
C LYS A 130 -4.37 -4.29 0.98
N ALA A 131 -4.95 -3.32 0.27
CA ALA A 131 -4.54 -3.00 -1.10
C ALA A 131 -3.08 -2.53 -1.15
N LEU A 132 -2.68 -1.68 -0.20
CA LEU A 132 -1.28 -1.27 -0.07
C LEU A 132 -0.36 -2.43 0.32
N ASP A 133 -0.79 -3.32 1.22
CA ASP A 133 -0.01 -4.52 1.61
C ASP A 133 0.27 -5.42 0.41
N THR A 134 -0.76 -5.69 -0.40
CA THR A 134 -0.61 -6.47 -1.63
C THR A 134 0.35 -5.80 -2.60
N ALA A 135 0.16 -4.51 -2.88
CA ALA A 135 1.02 -3.77 -3.80
C ALA A 135 2.49 -3.76 -3.33
N VAL A 136 2.73 -3.54 -2.04
CA VAL A 136 4.08 -3.55 -1.48
C VAL A 136 4.73 -4.94 -1.58
N ASN A 137 3.98 -6.01 -1.31
CA ASN A 137 4.50 -7.38 -1.44
C ASN A 137 4.84 -7.77 -2.87
N GLU A 138 4.10 -7.24 -3.86
CA GLU A 138 4.37 -7.44 -5.28
C GLU A 138 5.56 -6.61 -5.78
N ILE A 139 5.74 -5.40 -5.24
CA ILE A 139 6.81 -4.49 -5.65
C ILE A 139 8.16 -4.91 -5.07
N PHE A 140 8.19 -5.34 -3.80
CA PHE A 140 9.43 -5.69 -3.12
C PHE A 140 9.84 -7.13 -3.44
N THR A 141 11.12 -7.35 -3.72
CA THR A 141 11.69 -8.70 -3.75
C THR A 141 11.91 -9.24 -2.33
N GLU A 142 12.11 -10.55 -2.19
CA GLU A 142 12.44 -11.16 -0.88
C GLU A 142 13.71 -10.57 -0.26
N GLU A 143 14.74 -10.34 -1.08
CA GLU A 143 15.99 -9.73 -0.63
C GLU A 143 15.78 -8.28 -0.15
N GLN A 144 14.95 -7.51 -0.85
CA GLN A 144 14.60 -6.14 -0.46
C GLN A 144 13.79 -6.10 0.83
N ARG A 145 12.88 -7.07 1.04
CA ARG A 145 12.16 -7.21 2.32
C ARG A 145 13.11 -7.50 3.47
N ALA A 146 14.11 -8.37 3.27
CA ALA A 146 15.11 -8.66 4.29
C ALA A 146 15.93 -7.40 4.65
N LYS A 147 16.41 -6.66 3.65
CA LYS A 147 17.11 -5.37 3.86
C LYS A 147 16.26 -4.37 4.63
N TYR A 148 14.97 -4.27 4.29
CA TYR A 148 14.04 -3.41 5.01
C TYR A 148 13.87 -3.81 6.48
N VAL A 149 13.77 -5.12 6.77
CA VAL A 149 13.66 -5.60 8.16
C VAL A 149 14.89 -5.21 8.98
N GLU A 150 16.10 -5.35 8.42
CA GLU A 150 17.34 -4.94 9.08
C GLU A 150 17.42 -3.42 9.27
N TYR A 151 17.08 -2.64 8.24
CA TYR A 151 16.95 -1.18 8.35
C TYR A 151 16.00 -0.76 9.48
N ARG A 152 14.84 -1.42 9.57
CA ARG A 152 13.84 -1.14 10.61
C ARG A 152 14.37 -1.45 12.00
N LYS A 153 15.04 -2.59 12.19
CA LYS A 153 15.67 -2.96 13.47
C LYS A 153 16.71 -1.93 13.89
N ALA A 154 17.63 -1.57 13.00
CA ALA A 154 18.69 -0.59 13.29
C ALA A 154 18.08 0.77 13.70
N ARG A 155 17.01 1.20 13.02
CA ARG A 155 16.29 2.43 13.36
C ARG A 155 15.59 2.35 14.72
N GLU A 156 14.94 1.22 15.04
CA GLU A 156 14.30 1.00 16.34
C GLU A 156 15.32 1.03 17.48
N GLU A 157 16.51 0.43 17.28
CA GLU A 157 17.61 0.44 18.23
C GLU A 157 18.18 1.84 18.44
N ALA A 158 18.45 2.58 17.36
CA ALA A 158 18.91 3.97 17.43
C ALA A 158 17.89 4.86 18.17
N ALA A 159 16.59 4.67 17.91
CA ALA A 159 15.52 5.39 18.60
C ALA A 159 15.47 5.05 20.10
N ARG A 160 15.73 3.78 20.48
CA ARG A 160 15.83 3.36 21.88
C ARG A 160 17.02 4.01 22.58
N ALA A 161 18.22 3.92 21.98
CA ALA A 161 19.43 4.52 22.52
C ALA A 161 19.27 6.05 22.71
N ALA A 162 18.65 6.74 21.76
CA ALA A 162 18.37 8.17 21.87
C ALA A 162 17.42 8.52 23.03
N ARG A 163 16.44 7.66 23.31
CA ARG A 163 15.52 7.85 24.46
C ARG A 163 16.24 7.64 25.79
N GLU A 164 17.08 6.61 25.87
CA GLU A 164 17.89 6.31 27.06
C GLU A 164 18.90 7.45 27.34
N ALA A 165 19.58 7.97 26.31
CA ALA A 165 20.47 9.11 26.43
C ALA A 165 19.74 10.39 26.90
N LYS A 166 18.54 10.66 26.39
CA LYS A 166 17.71 11.78 26.86
C LYS A 166 17.27 11.62 28.32
N LYS A 167 16.96 10.40 28.76
CA LYS A 167 16.63 10.10 30.16
C LYS A 167 17.81 10.38 31.08
N LYS A 168 19.00 9.88 30.73
CA LYS A 168 20.24 10.09 31.49
C LYS A 168 20.58 11.57 31.62
N LYS A 169 20.57 12.34 30.52
CA LYS A 169 20.80 13.79 30.55
C LYS A 169 19.80 14.55 31.43
N LYS A 170 18.53 14.12 31.44
CA LYS A 170 17.49 14.73 32.28
C LYS A 170 17.72 14.42 33.76
N GLU A 171 18.17 13.22 34.09
CA GLU A 171 18.49 12.80 35.46
C GLU A 171 19.74 13.50 35.98
N GLU A 172 20.78 13.64 35.15
CA GLU A 172 22.00 14.42 35.49
C GLU A 172 21.66 15.90 35.71
N ALA A 173 20.87 16.52 34.84
CA ALA A 173 20.42 17.90 35.01
C ALA A 173 19.46 18.13 36.20
N ALA A 174 18.83 17.07 36.71
CA ALA A 174 17.98 17.13 37.91
C ALA A 174 18.79 16.92 39.20
N ALA A 175 19.95 16.26 39.13
CA ALA A 175 20.83 16.05 40.27
C ALA A 175 21.75 17.25 40.57
N GLU A 176 21.92 18.17 39.61
CA GLU A 176 22.72 19.39 39.75
C GLU A 176 21.90 20.61 40.25
N LYS A 177 20.62 20.40 40.57
CA LYS A 177 19.73 21.42 41.17
C LYS A 177 19.42 21.10 42.62
#